data_AF-I0TDQ1-F1
#
_entry.id   AF-I0TDQ1-F1
#
_cell.length_a   1.000
_cell.length_b   1.000
_cell.length_c   1.000
_cell.angle_alpha   90.00
_cell.angle_beta   90.00
_cell.angle_gamma   90.00
#
_symmetry.space_group_name_H-M   'P 1'
#
loop_
_entity.id
_entity.type
_entity.pdbx_description
1 polymer ?
#
loop_
_entity_poly.entity_id
_entity_poly.type
_entity_poly.pdbx_seq_one_letter_code
_entity_poly.pdbx_strand_id
1 'polypeptide(L)'
;MPAGVELLALMRRMFSMRKEEFITAFDKWCDKWKEFLNERTLLISGKTTHRRLRTARRSIKTHLPWLYTCEEHPDMQIQQTCWKDLTHNLKEHCIIIMD
;
A
#
# COMPACT_ATOMS: atom_id res chain seq x y z
N MET A 1 12.07 -9.87 2.51
CA MET A 1 11.11 -10.55 3.42
C MET A 1 9.83 -10.86 2.65
N PRO A 2 9.16 -12.02 2.89
CA PRO A 2 7.95 -12.42 2.16
C PRO A 2 6.82 -11.39 2.24
N ALA A 3 6.61 -10.75 3.40
CA ALA A 3 5.57 -9.75 3.59
C ALA A 3 5.69 -8.55 2.63
N GLY A 4 6.91 -8.05 2.39
CA GLY A 4 7.16 -6.94 1.46
C GLY A 4 6.97 -7.35 0.00
N VAL A 5 7.36 -8.58 -0.36
CA VAL A 5 7.17 -9.13 -1.71
C VAL A 5 5.68 -9.31 -2.01
N GLU A 6 4.91 -9.84 -1.07
CA GLU A 6 3.46 -10.00 -1.19
C GLU A 6 2.76 -8.64 -1.33
N LEU A 7 3.16 -7.65 -0.53
CA LEU A 7 2.60 -6.30 -0.61
C LEU A 7 2.88 -5.65 -1.97
N LEU A 8 4.11 -5.77 -2.47
CA LEU A 8 4.48 -5.27 -3.79
C LEU A 8 3.69 -5.96 -4.91
N ALA A 9 3.51 -7.27 -4.83
CA ALA A 9 2.71 -8.03 -5.80
C ALA A 9 1.24 -7.59 -5.79
N LEU A 10 0.68 -7.34 -4.61
CA LEU A 10 -0.68 -6.83 -4.45
C LEU A 10 -0.83 -5.44 -5.08
N MET A 11 0.11 -4.53 -4.80
CA MET A 11 0.14 -3.19 -5.38
C MET A 11 0.24 -3.21 -6.91
N ARG A 12 1.00 -4.15 -7.49
CA ARG A 12 1.08 -4.31 -8.95
C ARG A 12 -0.23 -4.80 -9.56
N ARG A 13 -0.98 -5.64 -8.84
CA ARG A 13 -2.27 -6.19 -9.29
C ARG A 13 -3.43 -5.23 -9.08
N MET A 14 -3.26 -4.16 -8.31
CA MET A 14 -4.28 -3.14 -8.05
C MET A 14 -4.94 -2.62 -9.34
N PHE A 15 -4.18 -2.44 -10.43
CA PHE A 15 -4.71 -1.93 -11.71
C PHE A 15 -5.52 -2.94 -12.51
N SER A 16 -5.44 -4.23 -12.15
CA SER A 16 -6.12 -5.32 -12.84
C SER A 16 -7.28 -5.89 -12.04
N MET A 17 -7.52 -5.36 -10.83
CA MET A 17 -8.55 -5.82 -9.90
C MET A 17 -9.60 -4.74 -9.70
N ARG A 18 -10.83 -5.15 -9.43
CA ARG A 18 -11.85 -4.22 -8.93
C ARG A 18 -11.45 -3.72 -7.55
N LYS A 19 -11.87 -2.50 -7.23
CA LYS A 19 -11.67 -1.87 -5.93
C LYS A 19 -11.96 -2.81 -4.76
N GLU A 20 -13.14 -3.41 -4.72
CA GLU A 20 -13.58 -4.26 -3.59
C GLU A 20 -12.66 -5.47 -3.42
N GLU A 21 -12.18 -6.02 -4.54
CA GLU A 21 -11.27 -7.15 -4.56
C GLU A 21 -9.89 -6.74 -4.03
N PHE A 22 -9.39 -5.57 -4.43
CA PHE A 22 -8.13 -5.04 -3.91
C PHE A 22 -8.21 -4.78 -2.40
N ILE A 23 -9.29 -4.14 -1.93
CA ILE A 23 -9.50 -3.89 -0.49
C ILE A 23 -9.49 -5.19 0.29
N THR A 24 -10.29 -6.15 -0.17
CA THR A 24 -10.41 -7.45 0.50
C THR A 24 -9.05 -8.16 0.55
N ALA A 25 -8.28 -8.10 -0.54
CA ALA A 25 -6.95 -8.70 -0.59
C ALA A 25 -5.92 -7.94 0.28
N PHE A 26 -6.02 -6.61 0.36
CA PHE A 26 -5.17 -5.79 1.22
C PHE A 26 -5.47 -5.98 2.71
N ASP A 27 -6.74 -6.07 3.10
CA ASP A 27 -7.13 -6.37 4.47
C ASP A 27 -6.71 -7.78 4.89
N LYS A 28 -6.88 -8.78 4.02
CA LYS A 28 -6.34 -10.13 4.24
C LYS A 28 -4.83 -10.13 4.45
N TRP A 29 -4.09 -9.34 3.67
CA TRP A 29 -2.65 -9.17 3.86
C TRP A 29 -2.33 -8.48 5.20
N CYS A 30 -3.08 -7.44 5.57
CA CYS A 30 -2.92 -6.75 6.86
C CYS A 30 -3.13 -7.70 8.05
N ASP A 31 -4.15 -8.55 7.98
CA ASP A 31 -4.45 -9.52 9.04
C ASP A 31 -3.40 -10.62 9.10
N LYS A 32 -3.02 -11.19 7.96
CA LYS A 32 -1.96 -12.21 7.86
C LYS A 32 -0.65 -11.74 8.49
N TRP A 33 -0.26 -10.50 8.25
CA TRP A 33 1.01 -9.94 8.70
C TRP A 33 0.89 -9.09 9.97
N LYS A 34 -0.27 -9.08 10.64
CA LYS A 34 -0.54 -8.23 11.81
C LYS A 34 0.45 -8.47 12.93
N GLU A 35 0.62 -9.71 13.36
CA GLU A 35 1.50 -10.08 14.48
C GLU A 35 2.96 -9.76 14.15
N PHE A 36 3.39 -10.09 12.93
CA PHE A 36 4.72 -9.77 12.42
C PHE A 36 4.99 -8.25 12.38
N LEU A 37 4.03 -7.44 11.93
CA LEU A 37 4.18 -5.98 11.89
C LEU A 37 4.12 -5.34 13.29
N ASN A 38 3.43 -5.98 14.23
CA ASN A 38 3.31 -5.56 15.62
C ASN A 38 4.58 -5.86 16.42
N GLU A 39 5.42 -6.78 15.98
CA GLU A 39 6.74 -6.99 16.55
C GLU A 39 7.54 -5.68 16.49
N ARG A 40 7.94 -5.18 17.66
CA ARG A 40 8.71 -3.95 17.83
C ARG A 40 9.98 -4.26 18.61
N THR A 41 10.92 -4.85 17.91
CA THR A 41 12.26 -5.09 18.43
C THR A 41 13.13 -3.89 18.09
N LEU A 42 13.78 -3.31 19.09
CA LEU A 42 14.71 -2.22 18.89
C LEU A 42 16.03 -2.80 18.35
N LEU A 43 16.36 -2.49 17.10
CA LEU A 43 17.60 -2.91 16.49
C LEU A 43 18.77 -2.10 17.08
N ILE A 44 19.98 -2.64 16.96
CA ILE A 44 21.24 -1.97 17.36
C ILE A 44 21.37 -0.58 16.70
N SER A 45 20.75 -0.39 15.52
CA SER A 45 20.69 0.89 14.80
C SER A 45 19.74 1.94 15.40
N GLY A 46 19.05 1.64 16.51
CA GLY A 46 18.01 2.49 17.11
C GLY A 46 16.68 2.50 16.34
N LYS A 47 16.57 1.75 15.24
CA LYS A 47 15.33 1.59 14.47
C LYS A 47 14.52 0.41 15.00
N THR A 48 13.20 0.50 14.95
CA THR A 48 12.32 -0.65 15.23
C THR A 48 12.19 -1.55 14.01
N THR A 49 12.08 -2.86 14.24
CA THR A 49 11.81 -3.86 13.19
C THR A 49 10.58 -3.48 12.37
N HIS A 50 10.58 -3.83 11.08
CA HIS A 50 9.49 -3.59 10.12
C HIS A 50 9.01 -2.14 9.94
N ARG A 51 9.77 -1.12 10.39
CA ARG A 51 9.39 0.30 10.27
C ARG A 51 8.94 0.68 8.87
N ARG A 52 9.72 0.28 7.87
CA ARG A 52 9.45 0.51 6.45
C ARG A 52 8.09 -0.07 6.05
N LEU A 53 7.88 -1.36 6.28
CA LEU A 53 6.66 -2.05 5.88
C LEU A 53 5.40 -1.50 6.59
N ARG A 54 5.53 -1.08 7.86
CA ARG A 54 4.46 -0.37 8.57
C ARG A 54 4.11 0.97 7.94
N THR A 55 5.11 1.74 7.50
CA THR A 55 4.88 3.01 6.80
C THR A 55 4.19 2.78 5.46
N ALA A 56 4.62 1.79 4.67
CA ALA A 56 3.96 1.43 3.42
C ALA A 56 2.49 1.07 3.63
N ARG A 57 2.19 0.17 4.60
CA ARG A 57 0.81 -0.18 4.97
C ARG A 57 -0.02 1.05 5.34
N ARG A 58 0.54 1.97 6.14
CA ARG A 58 -0.14 3.20 6.57
C ARG A 58 -0.45 4.10 5.38
N SER A 59 0.53 4.31 4.49
CA SER A 59 0.37 5.13 3.28
C SER A 59 -0.77 4.59 2.40
N ILE A 60 -0.76 3.28 2.10
CA ILE A 60 -1.82 2.65 1.32
C ILE A 60 -3.18 2.89 1.98
N LYS A 61 -3.29 2.66 3.31
CA LYS A 61 -4.55 2.84 4.04
C LYS A 61 -5.06 4.30 4.01
N THR A 62 -4.16 5.28 4.05
CA THR A 62 -4.50 6.71 3.94
C THR A 62 -4.93 7.12 2.53
N HIS A 63 -4.37 6.48 1.50
CA HIS A 63 -4.70 6.79 0.10
C HIS A 63 -5.87 5.97 -0.47
N LEU A 64 -6.29 4.89 0.19
CA LEU A 64 -7.47 4.10 -0.20
C LEU A 64 -8.74 4.96 -0.41
N PRO A 65 -9.11 5.89 0.49
CA PRO A 65 -10.26 6.77 0.27
C PRO A 65 -10.14 7.63 -1.00
N TRP A 66 -8.93 8.11 -1.30
CA TRP A 66 -8.66 8.92 -2.50
C TRP A 66 -8.80 8.10 -3.79
N LEU A 67 -8.39 6.83 -3.78
CA LEU A 67 -8.65 5.90 -4.88
C LEU A 67 -10.15 5.78 -5.18
N TYR A 68 -11.01 5.95 -4.17
CA TYR A 68 -12.46 5.76 -4.32
C TYR A 68 -13.19 7.00 -4.79
N THR A 69 -12.81 8.18 -4.31
CA THR A 69 -13.40 9.45 -4.77
C THR A 69 -13.20 9.61 -6.26
N CYS A 70 -12.07 9.15 -6.79
CA CYS A 70 -11.80 9.30 -8.20
C CYS A 70 -12.58 8.24 -9.06
N GLU A 71 -13.06 7.11 -8.51
CA GLU A 71 -13.95 6.17 -9.24
C GLU A 71 -15.37 6.73 -9.40
N GLU A 72 -15.83 7.53 -8.45
CA GLU A 72 -17.14 8.17 -8.46
C GLU A 72 -17.26 9.28 -9.51
N HIS A 73 -16.13 9.71 -10.09
CA HIS A 73 -16.09 10.60 -11.23
C HIS A 73 -15.83 9.80 -12.52
N PRO A 74 -16.83 9.62 -13.40
CA PRO A 74 -16.68 8.88 -14.66
C PRO A 74 -15.86 9.65 -15.71
N ASP A 75 -15.42 10.87 -15.40
CA ASP A 75 -14.52 11.62 -16.26
C ASP A 75 -13.16 10.91 -16.33
N MET A 76 -12.93 10.25 -17.47
CA MET A 76 -11.75 9.44 -17.75
C MET A 76 -10.44 10.24 -17.58
N GLN A 77 -10.47 11.57 -17.73
CA GLN A 77 -9.30 12.44 -17.63
C GLN A 77 -8.95 12.74 -16.16
N ILE A 78 -9.97 12.94 -15.32
CA ILE A 78 -9.83 13.04 -13.86
C ILE A 78 -9.32 11.70 -13.30
N GLN A 79 -9.84 10.59 -13.80
CA GLN A 79 -9.38 9.26 -13.40
C GLN A 79 -7.91 9.03 -13.77
N GLN A 80 -7.49 9.34 -14.99
CA GLN A 80 -6.08 9.14 -15.35
C GLN A 80 -5.12 10.01 -14.54
N THR A 81 -5.52 11.24 -14.19
CA THR A 81 -4.65 12.19 -13.47
C THR A 81 -4.54 11.83 -11.99
N CYS A 82 -5.67 11.62 -11.32
CA CYS A 82 -5.71 11.18 -9.93
C CYS A 82 -4.98 9.84 -9.74
N TRP A 83 -5.11 8.90 -10.68
CA TRP A 83 -4.38 7.63 -10.62
C TRP A 83 -2.89 7.79 -10.91
N LYS A 84 -2.46 8.63 -11.85
CA LYS A 84 -1.03 8.89 -12.10
C LYS A 84 -0.37 9.53 -10.88
N ASP A 85 -1.02 10.49 -10.24
CA ASP A 85 -0.49 11.16 -9.06
C ASP A 85 -0.44 10.24 -7.85
N LEU A 86 -1.47 9.42 -7.67
CA LEU A 86 -1.53 8.48 -6.55
C LEU A 86 -0.55 7.33 -6.74
N THR A 87 -0.30 6.91 -7.98
CA THR A 87 0.74 5.93 -8.29
C THR A 87 2.13 6.51 -8.26
N HIS A 88 2.34 7.78 -8.62
CA HIS A 88 3.60 8.47 -8.42
C HIS A 88 3.89 8.59 -6.91
N ASN A 89 2.95 9.10 -6.12
CA ASN A 89 3.08 9.19 -4.66
C ASN A 89 3.30 7.82 -4.01
N LEU A 90 2.53 6.79 -4.38
CA LEU A 90 2.70 5.44 -3.84
C LEU A 90 3.96 4.75 -4.37
N LYS A 91 4.41 5.01 -5.60
CA LYS A 91 5.68 4.47 -6.12
C LYS A 91 6.86 5.14 -5.46
N GLU A 92 6.90 6.47 -5.38
CA GLU A 92 7.94 7.21 -4.65
C GLU A 92 7.98 6.75 -3.18
N HIS A 93 6.83 6.69 -2.50
CA HIS A 93 6.81 6.23 -1.11
C HIS A 93 7.10 4.74 -0.96
N CYS A 94 6.51 3.84 -1.74
CA CYS A 94 6.67 2.39 -1.53
C CYS A 94 7.99 1.83 -2.10
N ILE A 95 8.52 2.37 -3.20
CA ILE A 95 9.83 1.95 -3.75
C ILE A 95 10.94 2.40 -2.81
N ILE A 96 10.93 3.67 -2.36
CA ILE A 96 11.89 4.17 -1.36
C ILE A 96 11.77 3.42 -0.03
N ILE A 97 10.62 2.80 0.26
CA ILE A 97 10.37 2.04 1.48
C ILE A 97 10.61 0.53 1.31
N MET A 98 10.80 -0.02 0.10
CA MET A 98 11.04 -1.46 -0.09
C MET A 98 12.42 -1.85 -0.67
N ASP A 99 13.22 -0.87 -1.10
CA ASP A 99 14.64 -1.02 -1.51
C ASP A 99 15.63 -0.82 -0.34
#